data_AF-M4NDH7-F1
#
_entry.id   AF-M4NDH7-F1
#
_cell.length_a   1.000
_cell.length_b   1.000
_cell.length_c   1.000
_cell.angle_alpha   90.00
_cell.angle_beta   90.00
_cell.angle_gamma   90.00
#
_symmetry.space_group_name_H-M   'P 1'
#
loop_
_entity.id
_entity.type
_entity.pdbx_description
1 polymer ?
#
loop_
_entity_poly.entity_id
_entity_poly.type
_entity_poly.pdbx_seq_one_letter_code
_entity_poly.pdbx_strand_id
1 'polypeptide(L)'
;MVKNPALPGDGIEQDFMQALARVAAGNPINPALVKRAKRGTLEVNISTVAMEAGHSRTLISHDKCAYPRVRMAVLAYRQPAGEPTSLSELNRNLRQENAELRRTVKLARESMAAMALRMERVVRNAEREIAAARRREKRGDRDPNQVAGHSSVLPTPTDGVVLEFKPDRSKDT
;
A
#
# COMPACT_ATOMS: atom_id res chain seq x y z
N MET A 1 16.91 -36.47 -23.87
CA MET A 1 15.90 -37.50 -24.21
C MET A 1 14.62 -37.18 -23.46
N VAL A 2 13.68 -36.53 -24.15
CA VAL A 2 12.34 -36.20 -23.63
C VAL A 2 11.51 -37.47 -23.73
N LYS A 3 11.02 -38.00 -22.60
CA LYS A 3 10.13 -39.18 -22.62
C LYS A 3 8.77 -38.78 -23.21
N ASN A 4 8.35 -39.59 -24.18
CA ASN A 4 7.16 -39.47 -25.02
C ASN A 4 5.86 -39.07 -24.29
N PRO A 5 4.96 -38.31 -24.95
CA PRO A 5 3.62 -38.05 -24.45
C PRO A 5 2.66 -39.22 -24.73
N ALA A 6 1.82 -39.52 -23.73
CA ALA A 6 0.53 -40.21 -23.78
C ALA A 6 0.46 -41.60 -24.45
N LEU A 7 0.64 -42.64 -23.62
CA LEU A 7 0.04 -43.96 -23.82
C LEU A 7 -1.30 -44.02 -23.03
N PRO A 8 -2.29 -44.81 -23.48
CA PRO A 8 -3.66 -44.83 -22.95
C PRO A 8 -3.65 -45.03 -21.44
N GLY A 9 -4.28 -44.11 -20.71
CA GLY A 9 -4.08 -43.95 -19.27
C GLY A 9 -4.15 -45.29 -18.53
N ASP A 10 -3.14 -45.53 -17.70
CA ASP A 10 -3.11 -46.63 -16.72
C ASP A 10 -4.51 -46.78 -16.12
N GLY A 11 -5.05 -48.00 -16.04
CA GLY A 11 -6.40 -48.22 -15.50
C GLY A 11 -6.60 -47.53 -14.14
N ILE A 12 -5.54 -47.48 -13.33
CA ILE A 12 -5.47 -46.77 -12.05
C ILE A 12 -5.77 -45.26 -12.18
N GLU A 13 -5.21 -44.60 -13.20
CA GLU A 13 -5.46 -43.17 -13.41
C GLU A 13 -6.93 -42.91 -13.78
N GLN A 14 -7.52 -43.79 -14.60
CA GLN A 14 -8.92 -43.71 -14.96
C GLN A 14 -9.83 -43.97 -13.74
N ASP A 15 -9.47 -44.94 -12.90
CA ASP A 15 -10.19 -45.26 -11.66
C ASP A 15 -10.22 -44.07 -10.72
N PHE A 16 -9.09 -43.35 -10.57
CA PHE A 16 -9.06 -42.12 -9.79
C PHE A 16 -9.92 -41.00 -10.40
N MET A 17 -9.91 -40.83 -11.72
CA MET A 17 -10.72 -39.80 -12.39
C MET A 17 -12.22 -40.11 -12.28
N GLN A 18 -12.62 -41.37 -12.42
CA GLN A 18 -13.99 -41.81 -12.20
C GLN A 18 -14.41 -41.65 -10.74
N ALA A 19 -13.55 -42.00 -9.79
CA ALA A 19 -13.78 -41.79 -8.37
C ALA A 19 -13.97 -40.31 -8.04
N LEU A 20 -13.14 -39.43 -8.62
CA LEU A 20 -13.29 -37.98 -8.47
C LEU A 20 -14.65 -37.50 -8.99
N ALA A 21 -15.09 -37.98 -10.17
CA ALA A 21 -16.39 -37.62 -10.73
C ALA A 21 -17.55 -38.06 -9.81
N ARG A 22 -17.49 -39.26 -9.24
CA ARG A 22 -18.50 -39.78 -8.29
C ARG A 22 -18.55 -38.98 -6.99
N VAL A 23 -17.39 -38.66 -6.42
CA VAL A 23 -17.29 -37.87 -5.19
C VAL A 23 -17.77 -36.44 -5.43
N ALA A 24 -17.41 -35.82 -6.56
CA ALA A 24 -17.89 -34.50 -6.93
C ALA A 24 -19.40 -34.45 -7.18
N ALA A 25 -19.99 -35.52 -7.74
CA ALA A 25 -21.43 -35.67 -7.92
C ALA A 25 -22.18 -36.02 -6.62
N GLY A 26 -21.48 -36.25 -5.50
CA GLY A 26 -22.08 -36.62 -4.22
C GLY A 26 -22.60 -38.05 -4.13
N ASN A 27 -22.29 -38.91 -5.12
CA ASN A 27 -22.72 -40.30 -5.21
C ASN A 27 -21.53 -41.28 -5.08
N PRO A 28 -20.86 -41.36 -3.92
CA PRO A 28 -19.78 -42.31 -3.71
C PRO A 28 -20.29 -43.75 -3.61
N ILE A 29 -19.45 -44.71 -3.98
CA ILE A 29 -19.69 -46.16 -3.85
C ILE A 29 -19.18 -46.64 -2.49
N ASN A 30 -18.11 -46.05 -1.96
CA ASN A 30 -17.53 -46.50 -0.71
C ASN A 30 -18.51 -46.27 0.46
N PRO A 31 -18.85 -47.30 1.27
CA PRO A 31 -19.85 -47.20 2.33
C PRO A 31 -19.53 -46.13 3.38
N ALA A 32 -18.24 -45.86 3.64
CA ALA A 32 -17.84 -44.81 4.56
C ALA A 32 -18.15 -43.40 3.99
N LEU A 33 -17.91 -43.20 2.70
CA LEU A 33 -18.19 -41.94 2.01
C LEU A 33 -19.69 -41.75 1.79
N VAL A 34 -20.46 -42.81 1.53
CA VAL A 34 -21.93 -42.75 1.47
C VAL A 34 -22.51 -42.21 2.79
N LYS A 35 -21.98 -42.66 3.94
CA LYS A 35 -22.41 -42.13 5.25
C LYS A 35 -22.10 -40.64 5.40
N ARG A 36 -20.96 -40.16 4.88
CA ARG A 36 -20.57 -38.74 4.91
C ARG A 36 -21.42 -37.89 3.96
N ALA A 37 -21.72 -38.42 2.77
CA ALA A 37 -22.62 -37.80 1.79
C ALA A 37 -24.01 -37.60 2.39
N LYS A 38 -24.58 -38.63 3.03
CA LYS A 38 -25.88 -38.55 3.73
C LYS A 38 -25.91 -37.51 4.86
N ARG A 39 -24.76 -37.22 5.48
CA ARG A 39 -24.61 -36.21 6.53
C ARG A 39 -24.30 -34.81 5.99
N GLY A 40 -24.11 -34.64 4.68
CA GLY A 40 -23.69 -33.37 4.08
C GLY A 40 -22.26 -32.95 4.43
N THR A 41 -21.42 -33.88 4.88
CA THR A 41 -20.02 -33.61 5.32
C THR A 41 -18.99 -34.24 4.37
N LEU A 42 -19.42 -34.56 3.14
CA LEU A 42 -18.53 -35.10 2.12
C LEU A 42 -17.74 -33.95 1.49
N GLU A 43 -16.42 -33.99 1.66
CA GLU A 43 -15.50 -33.05 1.02
C GLU A 43 -14.69 -33.76 -0.07
N VAL A 44 -14.48 -33.04 -1.18
CA VAL A 44 -13.57 -33.49 -2.24
C VAL A 44 -12.14 -33.24 -1.78
N ASN A 45 -11.41 -34.31 -1.43
CA ASN A 45 -10.01 -34.23 -1.04
C ASN A 45 -9.25 -35.47 -1.55
N ILE A 46 -7.92 -35.41 -1.49
CA ILE A 46 -7.04 -36.48 -1.98
C ILE A 46 -7.33 -37.81 -1.26
N SER A 47 -7.65 -37.76 0.03
CA SER A 47 -7.90 -38.98 0.81
C SER A 47 -9.25 -39.60 0.48
N THR A 48 -10.30 -38.80 0.22
CA THR A 48 -11.64 -39.28 -0.15
C THR A 48 -11.63 -39.86 -1.55
N VAL A 49 -10.94 -39.21 -2.50
CA VAL A 49 -10.78 -39.74 -3.86
C VAL A 49 -9.98 -41.05 -3.88
N ALA A 50 -8.90 -41.14 -3.10
CA ALA A 50 -8.13 -42.39 -3.01
C ALA A 50 -8.93 -43.54 -2.37
N MET A 51 -9.70 -43.23 -1.33
CA MET A 51 -10.57 -44.20 -0.65
C MET A 51 -11.73 -44.67 -1.53
N GLU A 52 -12.26 -43.80 -2.39
CA GLU A 52 -13.30 -44.15 -3.37
C GLU A 52 -12.75 -44.99 -4.52
N ALA A 53 -11.52 -44.71 -4.96
CA ALA A 53 -10.84 -45.50 -6.00
C ALA A 53 -10.29 -46.84 -5.49
N GLY A 54 -10.23 -47.05 -4.17
CA GLY A 54 -9.65 -48.28 -3.59
C GLY A 54 -8.12 -48.38 -3.71
N HIS A 55 -7.44 -47.25 -3.92
CA HIS A 55 -5.99 -47.19 -4.12
C HIS A 55 -5.27 -46.45 -3.00
N SER A 56 -3.95 -46.67 -2.90
CA SER A 56 -3.13 -45.96 -1.90
C SER A 56 -3.13 -44.45 -2.17
N ARG A 57 -3.41 -43.67 -1.12
CA ARG A 57 -3.31 -42.20 -1.16
C ARG A 57 -1.93 -41.69 -1.59
N THR A 58 -0.86 -42.46 -1.35
CA THR A 58 0.51 -42.04 -1.68
C THR A 58 0.69 -41.79 -3.18
N LEU A 59 -0.09 -42.47 -4.02
CA LEU A 59 -0.05 -42.32 -5.49
C LEU A 59 -0.46 -40.93 -5.98
N ILE A 60 -1.17 -40.14 -5.16
CA ILE A 60 -1.68 -38.81 -5.50
C ILE A 60 -1.43 -37.74 -4.41
N SER A 61 -0.80 -38.11 -3.29
CA SER A 61 -0.70 -37.22 -2.12
C SER A 61 0.44 -36.21 -2.16
N HIS A 62 1.58 -36.53 -2.79
CA HIS A 62 2.78 -35.70 -2.77
C HIS A 62 3.04 -35.00 -4.11
N ASP A 63 3.89 -33.97 -4.12
CA ASP A 63 4.10 -33.14 -5.31
C ASP A 63 4.71 -33.91 -6.49
N LYS A 64 5.63 -34.85 -6.21
CA LYS A 64 6.23 -35.77 -7.20
C LYS A 64 5.51 -37.12 -7.23
N CYS A 65 4.18 -37.10 -7.22
CA CYS A 65 3.38 -38.33 -7.21
C CYS A 65 3.39 -39.05 -8.57
N ALA A 66 3.00 -40.33 -8.54
CA ALA A 66 2.92 -41.16 -9.74
C ALA A 66 1.89 -40.59 -10.73
N TYR A 67 0.80 -40.02 -10.22
CA TYR A 67 -0.29 -39.45 -11.02
C TYR A 67 -0.49 -37.95 -10.72
N PRO A 68 0.39 -37.07 -11.22
CA PRO A 68 0.32 -35.63 -10.94
C PRO A 68 -0.91 -34.96 -11.56
N ARG A 69 -1.39 -35.48 -12.71
CA ARG A 69 -2.59 -34.95 -13.40
C ARG A 69 -3.84 -35.09 -12.54
N VAL A 70 -4.03 -36.25 -11.92
CA VAL A 70 -5.14 -36.51 -10.99
C VAL A 70 -5.03 -35.59 -9.78
N ARG A 71 -3.83 -35.43 -9.19
CA ARG A 71 -3.63 -34.52 -8.05
C ARG A 71 -4.07 -33.10 -8.37
N MET A 72 -3.69 -32.57 -9.54
CA MET A 72 -4.13 -31.23 -9.96
C MET A 72 -5.64 -31.13 -10.12
N ALA A 73 -6.28 -32.15 -10.71
CA ALA A 73 -7.74 -32.19 -10.82
C ALA A 73 -8.41 -32.18 -9.44
N VAL A 74 -7.97 -33.01 -8.51
CA VAL A 74 -8.49 -33.04 -7.12
C VAL A 74 -8.33 -31.68 -6.44
N LEU A 75 -7.16 -31.04 -6.60
CA LEU A 75 -6.91 -29.72 -6.01
C LEU A 75 -7.73 -28.61 -6.65
N ALA A 76 -8.07 -28.70 -7.93
CA ALA A 76 -8.94 -27.74 -8.61
C ALA A 76 -10.40 -27.84 -8.13
N TYR A 77 -10.87 -29.06 -7.83
CA TYR A 77 -12.20 -29.30 -7.24
C TYR A 77 -12.28 -28.99 -5.76
N ARG A 78 -11.14 -28.92 -5.07
CA ARG A 78 -11.09 -28.48 -3.69
C ARG A 78 -11.51 -27.01 -3.67
N GLN A 79 -12.75 -26.76 -3.22
CA GLN A 79 -13.23 -25.40 -3.00
C GLN A 79 -12.19 -24.62 -2.18
N PRO A 80 -11.88 -23.36 -2.54
CA PRO A 80 -10.98 -22.53 -1.75
C PRO A 80 -11.53 -22.54 -0.32
N ALA A 81 -10.63 -22.81 0.64
CA ALA A 81 -10.94 -23.08 2.04
C ALA A 81 -12.21 -22.35 2.49
N GLY A 82 -13.29 -23.13 2.67
CA GLY A 82 -14.55 -22.60 3.20
C GLY A 82 -14.32 -21.92 4.55
N GLU A 83 -15.33 -21.15 4.96
CA GLU A 83 -15.38 -20.43 6.23
C GLU A 83 -14.73 -21.24 7.37
N PRO A 84 -13.90 -20.59 8.22
CA PRO A 84 -13.09 -21.28 9.20
C PRO A 84 -13.94 -22.25 10.02
N THR A 85 -13.54 -23.51 9.98
CA THR A 85 -14.30 -24.65 10.54
C THR A 85 -14.38 -24.59 12.07
N SER A 86 -13.63 -23.66 12.70
CA SER A 86 -13.57 -23.45 14.14
C SER A 86 -13.54 -21.96 14.50
N LEU A 87 -14.32 -21.57 15.51
CA LEU A 87 -14.32 -20.22 16.09
C LEU A 87 -12.93 -19.79 16.60
N SER A 88 -12.09 -20.75 16.98
CA SER A 88 -10.71 -20.48 17.42
C SER A 88 -9.84 -20.01 16.25
N GLU A 89 -9.96 -20.66 15.11
CA GLU A 89 -9.23 -20.31 13.88
C GLU A 89 -9.71 -18.96 13.35
N LEU A 90 -11.02 -18.71 13.36
CA LEU A 90 -11.58 -17.41 13.00
C LEU A 90 -11.03 -16.28 13.89
N ASN A 91 -11.04 -16.47 15.21
CA ASN A 91 -10.51 -15.47 16.14
C ASN A 91 -9.01 -15.21 15.94
N ARG A 92 -8.23 -16.25 15.62
CA ARG A 92 -6.81 -16.11 15.31
C ARG A 92 -6.61 -15.29 14.03
N ASN A 93 -7.35 -15.60 12.97
CA ASN A 93 -7.26 -14.89 11.70
C ASN A 93 -7.68 -13.42 11.86
N LEU A 94 -8.81 -13.15 12.52
CA LEU A 94 -9.28 -11.79 12.80
C LEU A 94 -8.29 -10.96 13.63
N ARG A 95 -7.55 -11.59 14.56
CA ARG A 95 -6.48 -10.92 15.33
C ARG A 95 -5.27 -10.58 14.46
N GLN A 96 -4.89 -11.48 13.55
CA GLN A 96 -3.80 -11.24 12.61
C GLN A 96 -4.16 -10.11 11.64
N GLU A 97 -5.35 -10.17 11.04
CA GLU A 97 -5.86 -9.13 10.15
C GLU A 97 -5.99 -7.78 10.85
N ASN A 98 -6.52 -7.73 12.08
CA ASN A 98 -6.55 -6.49 12.86
C ASN A 98 -5.16 -5.92 13.12
N ALA A 99 -4.17 -6.77 13.43
CA ALA A 99 -2.80 -6.32 13.66
C ALA A 99 -2.18 -5.75 12.38
N GLU A 100 -2.42 -6.38 11.23
CA GLU A 100 -1.98 -5.90 9.93
C GLU A 100 -2.65 -4.59 9.53
N LEU A 101 -3.97 -4.49 9.65
CA LEU A 101 -4.73 -3.27 9.37
C LEU A 101 -4.29 -2.11 10.25
N ARG A 102 -4.01 -2.35 11.54
CA ARG A 102 -3.48 -1.32 12.42
C ARG A 102 -2.10 -0.83 11.97
N ARG A 103 -1.24 -1.74 11.49
CA ARG A 103 0.09 -1.39 10.96
C ARG A 103 -0.03 -0.56 9.67
N THR A 104 -0.90 -0.95 8.74
CA THR A 104 -1.08 -0.21 7.48
C THR A 104 -1.66 1.18 7.72
N VAL A 105 -2.67 1.30 8.58
CA VAL A 105 -3.23 2.62 8.97
C VAL A 105 -2.18 3.49 9.64
N LYS A 106 -1.33 2.93 10.50
CA LYS A 106 -0.24 3.67 11.13
C LYS A 106 0.74 4.20 10.09
N LEU A 107 1.23 3.35 9.18
CA LEU A 107 2.15 3.76 8.12
C LEU A 107 1.55 4.82 7.20
N ALA A 108 0.27 4.68 6.84
CA ALA A 108 -0.43 5.67 6.02
C ALA A 108 -0.54 7.03 6.76
N ARG A 109 -0.82 7.03 8.06
CA ARG A 109 -0.86 8.26 8.86
C ARG A 109 0.51 8.93 8.94
N GLU A 110 1.55 8.15 9.15
CA GLU A 110 2.93 8.66 9.17
C GLU A 110 3.33 9.27 7.83
N SER A 111 2.98 8.62 6.71
CA SER A 111 3.28 9.15 5.37
C SER A 111 2.48 10.43 5.06
N MET A 112 1.21 10.48 5.42
CA MET A 112 0.38 11.68 5.29
C MET A 112 0.93 12.85 6.12
N ALA A 113 1.32 12.60 7.36
CA ALA A 113 1.91 13.62 8.22
C ALA A 113 3.23 14.16 7.65
N ALA A 114 4.10 13.26 7.15
CA ALA A 114 5.34 13.66 6.49
C ALA A 114 5.09 14.49 5.23
N MET A 115 4.07 14.15 4.44
CA MET A 115 3.69 14.90 3.24
C MET A 115 3.15 16.29 3.60
N ALA A 116 2.30 16.40 4.62
CA ALA A 116 1.76 17.68 5.10
C ALA A 116 2.90 18.64 5.52
N LEU A 117 3.87 18.15 6.30
CA LEU A 117 5.03 18.94 6.71
C LEU A 117 5.91 19.39 5.53
N ARG A 118 6.06 18.53 4.51
CA ARG A 118 6.77 18.90 3.27
C ARG A 118 6.02 19.99 2.51
N MET A 119 4.70 19.85 2.37
CA MET A 119 3.87 20.85 1.71
C MET A 119 3.96 22.21 2.40
N GLU A 120 3.86 22.25 3.73
CA GLU A 120 4.02 23.50 4.49
C GLU A 120 5.39 24.16 4.26
N ARG A 121 6.46 23.36 4.15
CA ARG A 121 7.79 23.88 3.86
C ARG A 121 7.86 24.47 2.46
N VAL A 122 7.26 23.81 1.47
CA VAL A 122 7.18 24.29 0.09
C VAL A 122 6.41 25.61 0.03
N VAL A 123 5.24 25.69 0.69
CA VAL A 123 4.44 26.92 0.76
C VAL A 123 5.25 28.06 1.37
N ARG A 124 5.88 27.84 2.52
CA ARG A 124 6.72 28.86 3.18
C ARG A 124 7.88 29.34 2.31
N ASN A 125 8.51 28.44 1.55
CA ASN A 125 9.59 28.81 0.63
C ASN A 125 9.06 29.63 -0.54
N ALA A 126 7.95 29.22 -1.16
CA ALA A 126 7.30 29.96 -2.24
C ALA A 126 6.89 31.37 -1.79
N GLU A 127 6.30 31.51 -0.59
CA GLU A 127 5.96 32.82 -0.02
C GLU A 127 7.19 33.72 0.16
N ARG A 128 8.31 33.16 0.62
CA ARG A 128 9.58 33.90 0.75
C ARG A 128 10.10 34.36 -0.61
N GLU A 129 10.03 33.52 -1.62
CA GLU A 129 10.46 33.84 -2.98
C GLU A 129 9.59 34.94 -3.60
N ILE A 130 8.26 34.83 -3.46
CA ILE A 130 7.31 35.88 -3.89
C ILE A 130 7.63 37.21 -3.18
N ALA A 131 7.84 37.18 -1.86
CA ALA A 131 8.19 38.37 -1.10
C ALA A 131 9.55 38.97 -1.50
N ALA A 132 10.51 38.15 -1.92
CA ALA A 132 11.79 38.60 -2.44
C ALA A 132 11.66 39.21 -3.84
N ALA A 133 10.90 38.57 -4.74
CA ALA A 133 10.60 39.08 -6.07
C ALA A 133 9.91 40.45 -6.01
N ARG A 134 8.85 40.57 -5.20
CA ARG A 134 8.16 41.86 -4.94
C ARG A 134 9.10 42.94 -4.42
N ARG A 135 10.10 42.58 -3.60
CA ARG A 135 11.12 43.53 -3.11
C ARG A 135 12.08 43.97 -4.22
N ARG A 136 12.42 43.10 -5.16
CA ARG A 136 13.25 43.44 -6.33
C ARG A 136 12.50 44.37 -7.28
N GLU A 137 11.24 44.08 -7.58
CA GLU A 137 10.38 44.94 -8.40
C GLU A 137 10.29 46.35 -7.81
N LYS A 138 9.94 46.47 -6.52
CA LYS A 138 9.88 47.77 -5.83
C LYS A 138 11.22 48.52 -5.76
N ARG A 139 12.36 47.83 -5.90
CA ARG A 139 13.68 48.46 -5.96
C ARG A 139 14.07 48.86 -7.38
N GLY A 140 13.68 48.07 -8.39
CA GLY A 140 13.88 48.39 -9.80
C GLY A 140 13.02 49.55 -10.29
N ASP A 141 11.86 49.78 -9.65
CA ASP A 141 10.96 50.90 -9.92
C ASP A 141 11.35 52.21 -9.20
N ARG A 142 12.45 52.20 -8.42
CA ARG A 142 13.01 53.44 -7.85
C ARG A 142 13.91 54.12 -8.87
N ASP A 143 13.63 55.39 -9.11
CA ASP A 143 14.50 56.27 -9.89
C ASP A 143 15.92 56.26 -9.29
N PRO A 144 16.96 55.89 -10.06
CA PRO A 144 18.34 55.80 -9.57
C PRO A 144 18.88 57.13 -9.03
N ASN A 145 18.22 58.26 -9.32
CA ASN A 145 18.61 59.59 -8.85
C ASN A 145 17.89 60.06 -7.57
N GLN A 146 16.96 59.28 -6.99
CA GLN A 146 16.38 59.61 -5.67
C GLN A 146 17.25 59.06 -4.54
N VAL A 147 18.16 59.90 -4.03
CA VAL A 147 18.86 59.63 -2.76
C VAL A 147 17.88 59.87 -1.60
N ALA A 148 17.68 58.85 -0.77
CA ALA A 148 16.87 58.97 0.44
C ALA A 148 17.48 60.02 1.38
N GLY A 149 16.78 61.14 1.58
CA GLY A 149 17.17 62.17 2.54
C GLY A 149 17.39 63.58 1.98
N HIS A 150 17.33 63.80 0.67
CA HIS A 150 17.36 65.15 0.09
C HIS A 150 16.01 65.53 -0.52
N SER A 151 15.13 66.13 0.30
CA SER A 151 14.12 67.02 -0.26
C SER A 151 14.87 68.20 -0.86
N SER A 152 14.96 68.27 -2.19
CA SER A 152 15.47 69.42 -2.92
C SER A 152 14.46 70.58 -2.81
N VAL A 153 14.31 71.12 -1.60
CA VAL A 153 13.79 72.46 -1.41
C VAL A 153 15.02 73.36 -1.41
N LEU A 154 15.41 73.81 -2.60
CA LEU A 154 16.33 74.94 -2.71
C LEU A 154 15.62 76.14 -2.06
N PRO A 155 16.15 76.75 -0.98
CA PRO A 155 15.57 77.98 -0.47
C PRO A 155 15.77 79.07 -1.51
N THR A 156 14.67 79.65 -2.00
CA THR A 156 14.69 80.86 -2.81
C THR A 156 15.31 82.00 -2.00
N PRO A 157 16.20 82.83 -2.57
CA PRO A 157 16.84 83.92 -1.85
C PRO A 157 15.90 85.12 -1.79
N THR A 158 14.86 85.00 -0.97
CA THR A 158 13.97 86.11 -0.62
C THR A 158 13.59 85.93 0.83
N ASP A 159 14.44 86.46 1.70
CA ASP A 159 14.09 87.21 2.91
C ASP A 159 15.35 87.33 3.77
N GLY A 160 15.91 88.54 3.81
CA GLY A 160 17.12 88.86 4.54
C GLY A 160 16.92 88.68 6.04
N VAL A 161 17.55 87.66 6.61
CA VAL A 161 17.69 87.51 8.06
C VAL A 161 19.08 88.03 8.45
N VAL A 162 19.11 89.22 9.05
CA VAL A 162 20.31 89.78 9.69
C VAL A 162 20.59 88.98 10.96
N LEU A 163 21.67 88.21 10.96
CA LEU A 163 22.16 87.52 12.16
C LEU A 163 23.02 88.51 12.97
N GLU A 164 22.46 89.08 14.04
CA GLU A 164 23.23 89.85 15.02
C GLU A 164 24.18 88.92 15.80
N PHE A 165 25.48 89.14 15.63
CA PHE A 165 26.54 88.43 16.34
C PHE A 165 26.93 89.20 17.61
N LYS A 166 26.62 88.65 18.80
CA LYS A 166 27.13 89.15 20.09
C LYS A 166 28.26 88.24 20.59
N PRO A 167 29.53 88.65 20.56
CA PRO A 167 30.62 87.87 21.13
C PRO A 167 30.63 87.99 22.66
N ASP A 168 30.57 86.83 23.33
CA ASP A 168 30.68 86.70 24.78
C ASP A 168 32.13 86.92 25.22
N ARG A 169 32.41 87.99 25.96
CA ARG A 169 33.74 88.27 26.55
C ARG A 169 33.69 88.08 28.05
N SER A 170 34.08 86.90 28.52
CA SER A 170 34.72 86.64 29.82
C SER A 170 35.20 85.19 29.79
N LYS A 171 36.42 84.80 30.16
CA LYS A 171 37.27 85.27 31.26
C LYS A 171 38.75 84.98 30.92
N ASP A 172 39.59 86.00 30.99
CA ASP A 172 41.01 85.87 31.28
C ASP A 172 41.28 86.72 32.53
N THR A 173 41.39 86.08 33.68
CA THR A 173 42.17 86.47 34.88
C THR A 173 42.15 85.32 35.86
#